data_AF-A0A7S2K766-F1
#
_entry.id   AF-A0A7S2K766-F1
#
_cell.length_a   1.000
_cell.length_b   1.000
_cell.length_c   1.000
_cell.angle_alpha   90.00
_cell.angle_beta   90.00
_cell.angle_gamma   90.00
#
_symmetry.space_group_name_H-M   'P 1'
#
loop_
_entity.id
_entity.type
_entity.pdbx_description
1 polymer ?
#
loop_
_entity_poly.entity_id
_entity_poly.type
_entity_poly.pdbx_seq_one_letter_code
_entity_poly.pdbx_strand_id
1 'polypeptide(L)'
;MTQRWPDLACQSLDVDVRPRVAQLDHLVRASVLTPATCLHLAAEHPRVLGSYAVRALWAQQDLVAIDKPYDMRIDVPKSGALHWTEERTVADWFAQAHPGQRVRFCNQLDHATSGVLLMAASKAAGRVGSQLFEHRRTRKTYLALV
;
A
#
# COMPACT_ATOMS: atom_id res chain seq x y z
N MET A 1 -3.82 31.91 -9.07
CA MET A 1 -3.06 30.86 -9.78
C MET A 1 -3.57 29.51 -9.30
N THR A 2 -4.21 28.72 -10.16
CA THR A 2 -4.59 27.34 -9.83
C THR A 2 -3.33 26.48 -9.85
N GLN A 3 -2.98 25.89 -8.72
CA GLN A 3 -1.86 24.96 -8.64
C GLN A 3 -2.21 23.70 -9.45
N ARG A 4 -1.39 23.36 -10.45
CA ARG A 4 -1.61 22.17 -11.30
C ARG A 4 -1.70 20.88 -10.47
N TRP A 5 -1.02 20.83 -9.32
CA TRP A 5 -0.96 19.69 -8.41
C TRP A 5 -1.06 20.12 -6.94
N PRO A 6 -2.27 20.43 -6.43
CA PRO A 6 -2.44 20.95 -5.08
C PRO A 6 -2.03 19.93 -4.00
N ASP A 7 -2.29 18.65 -4.25
CA ASP A 7 -2.07 17.57 -3.28
C ASP A 7 -0.59 17.25 -3.01
N LEU A 8 0.34 17.78 -3.82
CA LEU A 8 1.77 17.61 -3.60
C LEU A 8 2.26 18.27 -2.32
N ALA A 9 1.64 19.39 -1.92
CA ALA A 9 2.00 20.11 -0.69
C ALA A 9 1.73 19.27 0.58
N CYS A 10 0.88 18.26 0.49
CA CYS A 10 0.50 17.39 1.60
C CYS A 10 1.28 16.07 1.64
N GLN A 11 2.17 15.81 0.68
CA GLN A 11 2.93 14.55 0.61
C GLN A 11 4.09 14.57 1.60
N SER A 12 4.33 13.44 2.25
CA SER A 12 5.51 13.26 3.10
C SER A 12 6.70 12.85 2.24
N LEU A 13 7.82 13.57 2.36
CA LEU A 13 9.05 13.16 1.69
C LEU A 13 9.50 11.75 2.13
N ASP A 14 9.37 11.43 3.42
CA ASP A 14 9.87 10.18 3.96
C ASP A 14 8.89 9.02 3.80
N VAL A 15 7.57 9.27 3.90
CA VAL A 15 6.56 8.20 3.83
C VAL A 15 6.09 7.97 2.40
N ASP A 16 6.00 9.02 1.59
CA ASP A 16 5.49 8.93 0.23
C ASP A 16 6.62 8.88 -0.80
N VAL A 17 7.43 9.95 -0.86
CA VAL A 17 8.32 10.20 -2.00
C VAL A 17 9.53 9.29 -2.01
N ARG A 18 10.27 9.23 -0.90
CA ARG A 18 11.51 8.48 -0.80
C ARG A 18 11.34 6.98 -1.14
N PRO A 19 10.42 6.22 -0.52
CA PRO A 19 10.25 4.80 -0.86
C PRO A 19 9.80 4.58 -2.31
N ARG A 20 9.05 5.53 -2.88
CA ARG A 20 8.63 5.48 -4.27
C ARG A 20 9.78 5.75 -5.25
N VAL A 21 10.67 6.68 -4.93
CA VAL A 21 11.92 6.89 -5.69
C VAL A 21 12.78 5.63 -5.65
N ALA A 22 12.92 5.00 -4.49
CA ALA A 22 13.68 3.75 -4.36
C ALA A 22 13.05 2.59 -5.16
N GLN A 23 11.72 2.52 -5.23
CA GLN A 23 11.00 1.59 -6.10
C GLN A 23 11.30 1.84 -7.58
N LEU A 24 11.21 3.09 -8.04
CA LEU A 24 11.53 3.44 -9.44
C LEU A 24 12.97 3.09 -9.81
N ASP A 25 13.91 3.36 -8.91
CA ASP A 25 15.33 3.03 -9.06
C ASP A 25 15.56 1.50 -9.13
N HIS A 26 14.84 0.72 -8.33
CA HIS A 26 14.81 -0.74 -8.47
C HIS A 26 14.27 -1.19 -9.82
N LEU A 27 13.16 -0.63 -10.29
CA LEU A 27 12.58 -0.97 -11.59
C LEU A 27 13.51 -0.64 -12.75
N VAL A 28 14.29 0.44 -12.64
CA VAL A 28 15.35 0.77 -13.60
C VAL A 28 16.47 -0.28 -13.56
N ARG A 29 16.98 -0.64 -12.38
CA ARG A 29 18.00 -1.69 -12.24
C ARG A 29 17.53 -3.04 -12.74
N ALA A 30 16.25 -3.35 -12.56
CA ALA A 30 15.61 -4.56 -13.06
C ALA A 30 15.29 -4.52 -14.57
N SER A 31 15.64 -3.44 -15.27
CA SER A 31 15.35 -3.23 -16.70
C SER A 31 13.85 -3.25 -17.04
N VAL A 32 12.98 -2.98 -16.05
CA VAL A 32 11.53 -2.85 -16.24
C VAL A 32 11.18 -1.46 -16.75
N LEU A 33 11.88 -0.42 -16.28
CA LEU A 33 11.74 0.96 -16.72
C LEU A 33 13.08 1.53 -17.18
N THR A 34 13.05 2.57 -18.01
CA THR A 34 14.25 3.34 -18.37
C THR A 34 14.36 4.59 -17.49
N PRO A 35 15.57 5.14 -17.28
CA PRO A 35 15.73 6.42 -16.60
C PRO A 35 14.92 7.55 -17.24
N ALA A 36 14.85 7.59 -18.57
CA ALA A 36 14.08 8.58 -19.32
C ALA A 36 12.57 8.47 -19.02
N THR A 37 12.03 7.24 -18.93
CA THR A 37 10.64 6.99 -18.54
C THR A 37 10.37 7.49 -17.12
N CYS A 38 11.26 7.21 -16.17
CA CYS A 38 11.10 7.66 -14.78
C CYS A 38 11.12 9.20 -14.69
N LEU A 39 12.03 9.87 -15.40
CA LEU A 39 12.08 11.34 -15.45
C LEU A 39 10.81 11.93 -16.06
N HIS A 40 10.32 11.35 -17.15
CA HIS A 40 9.08 11.77 -17.79
C HIS A 40 7.87 11.62 -16.84
N LEU A 41 7.75 10.47 -16.17
CA LEU A 41 6.69 10.22 -15.19
C LEU A 41 6.76 11.24 -14.03
N ALA A 42 7.94 11.50 -13.49
CA ALA A 42 8.12 12.47 -12.41
C ALA A 42 7.76 13.91 -12.84
N ALA A 43 8.13 14.30 -14.07
CA ALA A 43 7.89 15.65 -14.58
C ALA A 43 6.42 15.90 -14.95
N GLU A 44 5.79 14.98 -15.69
CA GLU A 44 4.42 15.16 -16.20
C GLU A 44 3.35 14.64 -15.23
N HIS A 45 3.69 13.65 -14.41
CA HIS A 45 2.78 13.00 -13.48
C HIS A 45 3.39 12.90 -12.07
N PRO A 46 3.75 14.01 -11.42
CA PRO A 46 4.48 13.99 -10.13
C PRO A 46 3.73 13.26 -9.00
N ARG A 47 2.43 13.02 -9.15
CA ARG A 47 1.65 12.15 -8.26
C ARG A 47 2.17 10.72 -8.21
N VAL A 48 2.90 10.27 -9.24
CA VAL A 48 3.57 8.96 -9.27
C VAL A 48 4.56 8.80 -8.12
N LEU A 49 5.13 9.92 -7.65
CA LEU A 49 6.06 9.98 -6.51
C LEU A 49 5.33 10.07 -5.17
N GLY A 50 4.04 10.40 -5.16
CA GLY A 50 3.23 10.55 -3.95
C GLY A 50 2.39 9.32 -3.62
N SER A 51 1.52 9.49 -2.64
CA SER A 51 0.43 8.55 -2.28
C SER A 51 0.92 7.13 -2.02
N TYR A 52 2.05 6.99 -1.32
CA TYR A 52 2.59 5.70 -0.88
C TYR A 52 2.28 5.42 0.59
N ALA A 53 1.72 6.38 1.32
CA ALA A 53 1.28 6.19 2.69
C ALA A 53 0.04 5.29 2.79
N VAL A 54 0.11 4.30 3.69
CA VAL A 54 -1.07 3.55 4.14
C VAL A 54 -1.85 4.40 5.14
N ARG A 55 -3.17 4.48 4.97
CA ARG A 55 -4.06 5.26 5.85
C ARG A 55 -5.11 4.36 6.49
N ALA A 56 -5.29 4.47 7.80
CA ALA A 56 -6.42 3.84 8.47
C ALA A 56 -7.73 4.55 8.08
N LEU A 57 -8.70 3.79 7.61
CA LEU A 57 -10.04 4.27 7.27
C LEU A 57 -11.03 4.01 8.39
N TRP A 58 -10.86 2.90 9.11
CA TRP A 58 -11.74 2.49 10.20
C TRP A 58 -11.03 1.47 11.11
N ALA A 59 -11.32 1.52 12.41
CA ALA A 59 -10.80 0.55 13.37
C ALA A 59 -11.81 0.28 14.50
N GLN A 60 -12.11 -0.98 14.76
CA GLN A 60 -12.98 -1.40 15.88
C GLN A 60 -12.76 -2.88 16.20
N GLN A 61 -12.84 -3.26 17.48
CA GLN A 61 -12.77 -4.68 17.90
C GLN A 61 -11.58 -5.44 17.30
N ASP A 62 -10.39 -4.83 17.32
CA ASP A 62 -9.15 -5.32 16.71
C ASP A 62 -9.19 -5.55 15.19
N LEU A 63 -10.25 -5.15 14.50
CA LEU A 63 -10.30 -5.06 13.04
C LEU A 63 -9.88 -3.66 12.61
N VAL A 64 -9.12 -3.58 11.52
CA VAL A 64 -8.66 -2.32 10.92
C VAL A 64 -8.84 -2.39 9.42
N ALA A 65 -9.60 -1.45 8.85
CA ALA A 65 -9.66 -1.24 7.43
C ALA A 65 -8.72 -0.09 7.04
N ILE A 66 -7.90 -0.32 6.02
CA ILE A 66 -6.96 0.68 5.50
C ILE A 66 -7.25 1.01 4.04
N ASP A 67 -6.75 2.15 3.61
CA ASP A 67 -6.52 2.49 2.21
C ASP A 67 -5.11 2.05 1.82
N LYS A 68 -5.01 0.98 1.02
CA LYS A 68 -3.75 0.47 0.47
C LYS A 68 -3.39 1.24 -0.80
N PRO A 69 -2.19 1.84 -0.87
CA PRO A 69 -1.64 2.38 -2.12
C PRO A 69 -1.53 1.36 -3.25
N TYR A 70 -1.49 1.85 -4.49
CA TYR A 70 -1.10 1.04 -5.65
C TYR A 70 0.41 0.74 -5.60
N ASP A 71 0.82 -0.35 -6.25
CA ASP A 71 2.20 -0.82 -6.30
C ASP A 71 2.87 -0.94 -4.92
N MET A 72 2.07 -1.42 -3.96
CA MET A 72 2.51 -1.73 -2.61
C MET A 72 2.09 -3.15 -2.29
N ARG A 73 3.04 -3.94 -1.79
CA ARG A 73 2.80 -5.29 -1.32
C ARG A 73 2.11 -5.27 0.03
N ILE A 74 1.27 -6.28 0.25
CA ILE A 74 0.66 -6.47 1.56
C ILE A 74 1.67 -7.04 2.58
N ASP A 75 2.58 -7.90 2.15
CA ASP A 75 3.57 -8.57 2.99
C ASP A 75 4.80 -8.97 2.17
N VAL A 76 5.92 -9.23 2.84
CA VAL A 76 7.13 -9.79 2.25
C VAL A 76 6.98 -11.33 2.21
N PRO A 77 7.35 -12.03 1.12
CA PRO A 77 7.19 -13.46 1.01
C PRO A 77 8.14 -14.13 1.99
N LYS A 78 7.73 -15.29 2.52
CA LYS A 78 8.55 -16.07 3.45
C LYS A 78 9.94 -16.46 2.89
N SER A 79 10.11 -16.43 1.57
CA SER A 79 11.31 -16.85 0.86
C SER A 79 12.37 -15.78 0.67
N GLY A 80 12.17 -14.52 1.08
CA GLY A 80 13.15 -13.50 0.72
C GLY A 80 13.05 -12.17 1.45
N ALA A 81 14.15 -11.43 1.36
CA ALA A 81 14.30 -10.06 1.83
C ALA A 81 13.46 -9.08 0.99
N LEU A 82 13.48 -7.81 1.39
CA LEU A 82 12.95 -6.71 0.59
C LEU A 82 13.49 -6.78 -0.84
N HIS A 83 12.62 -6.53 -1.82
CA HIS A 83 12.99 -6.48 -3.22
C HIS A 83 13.81 -5.22 -3.55
N TRP A 84 13.60 -4.13 -2.79
CA TRP A 84 14.36 -2.91 -2.94
C TRP A 84 14.63 -2.20 -1.61
N THR A 85 15.64 -1.34 -1.62
CA THR A 85 16.00 -0.49 -0.47
C THR A 85 14.81 0.41 -0.13
N GLU A 86 14.48 0.54 1.16
CA GLU A 86 13.34 1.35 1.63
C GLU A 86 11.96 0.88 1.15
N GLU A 87 11.83 -0.35 0.62
CA GLU A 87 10.52 -0.97 0.39
C GLU A 87 9.69 -0.95 1.67
N ARG A 88 8.42 -0.55 1.55
CA ARG A 88 7.44 -0.59 2.64
C ARG A 88 6.26 -1.43 2.22
N THR A 89 5.80 -2.27 3.12
CA THR A 89 4.61 -3.09 2.94
C THR A 89 3.50 -2.66 3.88
N VAL A 90 2.29 -3.14 3.61
CA VAL A 90 1.19 -2.98 4.57
C VAL A 90 1.52 -3.64 5.91
N ALA A 91 2.20 -4.78 5.91
CA ALA A 91 2.64 -5.46 7.12
C ALA A 91 3.58 -4.58 7.97
N ASP A 92 4.50 -3.84 7.33
CA ASP A 92 5.40 -2.91 8.03
C ASP A 92 4.62 -1.77 8.70
N TRP A 93 3.68 -1.17 7.95
CA TRP A 93 2.79 -0.15 8.51
C TRP A 93 1.99 -0.70 9.70
N PHE A 94 1.47 -1.93 9.58
CA PHE A 94 0.70 -2.56 10.65
C PHE A 94 1.56 -2.81 11.89
N ALA A 95 2.78 -3.31 11.73
CA ALA A 95 3.70 -3.57 12.83
C ALA A 95 4.06 -2.27 13.58
N GLN A 96 4.20 -1.16 12.84
CA GLN A 96 4.42 0.16 13.43
C GLN A 96 3.17 0.68 14.17
N ALA A 97 1.99 0.53 13.58
CA ALA A 97 0.72 1.01 14.16
C ALA A 97 0.23 0.16 15.33
N HIS A 98 0.57 -1.13 15.36
CA HIS A 98 0.16 -2.10 16.38
C HIS A 98 1.37 -2.88 16.93
N PRO A 99 2.26 -2.22 17.71
CA PRO A 99 3.47 -2.85 18.21
C PRO A 99 3.18 -4.14 19.00
N GLY A 100 3.96 -5.19 18.73
CA GLY A 100 3.82 -6.50 19.37
C GLY A 100 2.64 -7.35 18.87
N GLN A 101 1.82 -6.85 17.95
CA GLN A 101 0.71 -7.59 17.37
C GLN A 101 1.10 -8.13 15.99
N ARG A 102 0.70 -9.37 15.72
CA ARG A 102 0.91 -9.98 14.40
C ARG A 102 -0.26 -9.64 13.50
N VAL A 103 0.01 -8.99 12.38
CA VAL A 103 -0.98 -8.72 11.33
C VAL A 103 -1.67 -10.00 10.86
N ARG A 104 -2.97 -9.91 10.65
CA ARG A 104 -3.79 -10.97 10.04
C ARG A 104 -4.60 -10.35 8.92
N PHE A 105 -4.23 -10.64 7.69
CA PHE A 105 -4.99 -10.18 6.52
C PHE A 105 -6.31 -10.96 6.42
N CYS A 106 -7.44 -10.25 6.50
CA CYS A 106 -8.76 -10.86 6.37
C CYS A 106 -9.16 -11.06 4.90
N ASN A 107 -8.61 -10.23 4.00
CA ASN A 107 -8.66 -10.39 2.55
C ASN A 107 -7.32 -10.02 1.91
N GLN A 108 -7.19 -10.24 0.60
CA GLN A 108 -6.01 -9.86 -0.19
C GLN A 108 -6.37 -8.81 -1.25
N LEU A 109 -5.36 -8.05 -1.66
CA LEU A 109 -5.33 -7.21 -2.84
C LEU A 109 -4.02 -7.49 -3.58
N ASP A 110 -4.06 -7.49 -4.90
CA ASP A 110 -2.85 -7.62 -5.72
C ASP A 110 -1.90 -6.44 -5.49
N HIS A 111 -0.64 -6.63 -5.86
CA HIS A 111 0.41 -5.61 -5.74
C HIS A 111 -0.01 -4.27 -6.36
N ALA A 112 -0.46 -4.31 -7.62
CA ALA A 112 -0.83 -3.12 -8.40
C ALA A 112 -2.17 -2.49 -7.96
N THR A 113 -3.03 -3.25 -7.27
CA THR A 113 -4.38 -2.81 -6.93
C THR A 113 -4.38 -1.92 -5.70
N SER A 114 -4.83 -0.67 -5.80
CA SER A 114 -5.12 0.18 -4.63
C SER A 114 -6.50 -0.10 -4.02
N GLY A 115 -6.71 0.34 -2.79
CA GLY A 115 -8.04 0.43 -2.17
C GLY A 115 -8.15 -0.27 -0.82
N VAL A 116 -9.37 -0.64 -0.45
CA VAL A 116 -9.68 -1.06 0.93
C VAL A 116 -9.18 -2.48 1.24
N LEU A 117 -8.33 -2.59 2.26
CA LEU A 117 -7.86 -3.86 2.81
C LEU A 117 -8.28 -4.00 4.28
N LEU A 118 -8.87 -5.13 4.65
CA LEU A 118 -9.23 -5.44 6.04
C LEU A 118 -8.16 -6.32 6.68
N MET A 119 -7.72 -5.91 7.87
CA MET A 119 -6.76 -6.60 8.70
C MET A 119 -7.29 -6.79 10.11
N ALA A 120 -6.65 -7.67 10.87
CA ALA A 120 -6.93 -7.86 12.28
C ALA A 120 -5.66 -7.93 13.13
N ALA A 121 -5.77 -7.42 14.35
CA ALA A 121 -4.68 -7.35 15.32
C ALA A 121 -4.67 -8.55 16.29
N SER A 122 -5.84 -9.13 16.58
CA SER A 122 -5.98 -10.33 17.41
C SER A 122 -6.38 -11.58 16.61
N LYS A 123 -6.09 -12.77 17.16
CA LYS A 123 -6.48 -14.06 16.54
C LYS A 123 -8.00 -14.19 16.40
N ALA A 124 -8.75 -13.73 17.39
CA ALA A 124 -10.21 -13.76 17.39
C ALA A 124 -10.78 -12.88 16.28
N ALA A 125 -10.34 -11.62 16.19
CA ALA A 125 -10.76 -10.70 15.13
C ALA A 125 -10.35 -11.21 13.74
N GLY A 126 -9.15 -11.77 13.59
CA GLY A 126 -8.71 -12.35 12.32
C GLY A 126 -9.62 -13.48 11.85
N ARG A 127 -10.03 -14.38 12.75
CA ARG A 127 -11.01 -15.44 12.43
C ARG A 127 -12.35 -14.86 12.00
N VAL A 128 -12.89 -13.90 12.75
CA VAL A 128 -14.17 -13.25 12.42
C VAL A 128 -14.10 -12.59 11.05
N GLY A 129 -13.07 -11.77 10.82
CA GLY A 129 -12.88 -11.06 9.55
C GLY A 129 -12.75 -12.02 8.37
N SER A 130 -11.91 -13.06 8.46
CA SER A 130 -11.79 -14.07 7.40
C SER A 130 -13.10 -14.80 7.13
N GLN A 131 -13.87 -15.17 8.16
CA GLN A 131 -15.16 -15.84 8.01
C GLN A 131 -16.19 -14.97 7.28
N LEU A 132 -16.17 -13.64 7.47
CA LEU A 132 -17.05 -12.74 6.73
C LEU A 132 -16.79 -12.81 5.22
N PHE A 133 -15.52 -12.89 4.79
CA PHE A 133 -15.16 -13.08 3.38
C PHE A 133 -15.47 -14.49 2.88
N GLU A 134 -15.13 -15.51 3.65
CA GLU A 134 -15.37 -16.93 3.32
C GLU A 134 -16.87 -17.20 3.08
N HIS A 135 -17.72 -16.71 3.98
CA HIS A 135 -19.17 -16.88 3.91
C HIS A 135 -19.87 -15.84 3.03
N ARG A 136 -19.11 -15.05 2.23
CA ARG A 136 -19.65 -14.03 1.31
C ARG A 136 -20.59 -13.03 1.99
N ARG A 137 -20.32 -12.69 3.26
CA ARG A 137 -21.05 -11.68 4.03
C ARG A 137 -20.50 -10.26 3.82
N THR A 138 -19.47 -10.12 2.99
CA THR A 138 -18.90 -8.83 2.60
C THR A 138 -19.36 -8.44 1.19
N ARG A 139 -19.54 -7.13 0.96
CA ARG A 139 -19.75 -6.55 -0.36
C ARG A 139 -18.50 -5.77 -0.74
N LYS A 140 -17.87 -6.13 -1.87
CA LYS A 140 -16.71 -5.44 -2.43
C LYS A 140 -17.13 -4.72 -3.71
N THR A 141 -16.63 -3.51 -3.93
CA THR A 141 -16.89 -2.74 -5.14
C THR A 141 -15.58 -2.16 -5.62
N TYR A 142 -15.29 -2.35 -6.91
CA TYR A 142 -14.07 -1.89 -7.56
C TYR A 142 -14.43 -0.92 -8.68
N LEU A 143 -13.62 0.10 -8.85
CA LEU A 143 -13.62 0.95 -10.04
C LEU A 143 -12.43 0.53 -10.91
N ALA A 144 -12.71 0.22 -12.17
CA ALA A 144 -11.69 -0.14 -13.15
C ALA A 144 -12.02 0.53 -14.49
N LEU A 145 -10.97 0.84 -15.25
CA LEU A 145 -11.06 1.26 -16.65
C LEU A 145 -10.62 0.07 -17.50
N VAL A 146 -11.42 -0.31 -18.50
CA VAL A 146 -11.22 -1.49 -19.37
C VAL A 146 -11.12 -1.11 -20.83
#